data_AF-M7WJW3-F1
#
_entry.id   AF-M7WJW3-F1
#
_cell.length_a   1.000
_cell.length_b   1.000
_cell.length_c   1.000
_cell.angle_alpha   90.00
_cell.angle_beta   90.00
_cell.angle_gamma   90.00
#
_symmetry.space_group_name_H-M   'P 1'
#
loop_
_entity.id
_entity.type
_entity.pdbx_description
1 polymer ?
#
loop_
_entity_poly.entity_id
_entity_poly.type
_entity_poly.pdbx_seq_one_letter_code
_entity_poly.pdbx_strand_id
1 'polypeptide(L)'
;MATFAKASFDAAKYAQARPSYPRALFDHVLAYLDQSSSPALRQRPRTLLDLGCGPGVSTFDWLDLDRFERIVGIDPSDNMVSAARRILEEKRAKGEIKDGVEVRFEKGGSDKLAGIVEDESVDLAVAGQAAHWFNAEATYRELARVLKPGGAFAFWGYGEFFFQKQPSLNPLITTYSSGTLGKYWQQPGRSIVEALLTPFPFPSPSSEPSFDQTSFHRSFFLRPNGPLPPLSLPPALDPPHPSAAGDSATYSLRPASSASTDAPLSISITREVLLTRKWTLKELEAYLRTWSSAHAYNEAHRPSPGSPDAGTGQAYRDCVKVFLETLRRQGVERLEENEGALEVGWEMGVVFGRKRA
;
A
#
# COMPACT_ATOMS: atom_id res chain seq x y z
N MET A 1 -7.31 1.98 -12.78
CA MET A 1 -6.40 0.83 -12.56
C MET A 1 -6.66 -0.26 -13.61
N ALA A 2 -6.18 -0.08 -14.86
CA ALA A 2 -6.61 -0.95 -15.98
C ALA A 2 -5.91 -2.32 -16.02
N THR A 3 -4.62 -2.39 -15.65
CA THR A 3 -3.83 -3.63 -15.79
C THR A 3 -4.32 -4.76 -14.88
N PHE A 4 -4.63 -4.45 -13.62
CA PHE A 4 -5.10 -5.44 -12.63
C PHE A 4 -6.56 -5.88 -12.85
N ALA A 5 -7.29 -5.16 -13.71
CA ALA A 5 -8.63 -5.52 -14.15
C ALA A 5 -8.64 -6.43 -15.39
N LYS A 6 -7.48 -6.66 -16.04
CA LYS A 6 -7.39 -7.53 -17.22
C LYS A 6 -7.59 -9.00 -16.82
N ALA A 7 -8.33 -9.74 -17.63
CA ALA A 7 -8.49 -11.21 -17.54
C ALA A 7 -7.15 -11.97 -17.54
N SER A 8 -6.14 -11.42 -18.22
CA SER A 8 -4.79 -12.01 -18.31
C SER A 8 -3.93 -11.80 -17.05
N PHE A 9 -4.41 -11.02 -16.07
CA PHE A 9 -3.66 -10.77 -14.85
C PHE A 9 -3.79 -11.93 -13.86
N ASP A 10 -2.65 -12.50 -13.45
CA ASP A 10 -2.59 -13.66 -12.56
C ASP A 10 -2.68 -13.22 -11.08
N ALA A 11 -3.92 -13.10 -10.58
CA ALA A 11 -4.20 -12.70 -9.21
C ALA A 11 -3.67 -13.70 -8.15
N ALA A 12 -3.56 -15.00 -8.49
CA ALA A 12 -3.03 -16.02 -7.60
C ALA A 12 -1.51 -15.86 -7.42
N LYS A 13 -0.76 -15.69 -8.52
CA LYS A 13 0.67 -15.36 -8.44
C LYS A 13 0.92 -14.02 -7.75
N TYR A 14 0.04 -13.05 -7.93
CA TYR A 14 0.10 -11.79 -7.18
C TYR A 14 0.05 -12.02 -5.68
N ALA A 15 -0.95 -12.77 -5.20
CA ALA A 15 -1.11 -13.06 -3.77
C ALA A 15 0.11 -13.79 -3.19
N GLN A 16 0.71 -14.72 -3.95
CA GLN A 16 1.87 -15.51 -3.49
C GLN A 16 3.18 -14.71 -3.46
N ALA A 17 3.36 -13.77 -4.39
CA ALA A 17 4.65 -13.11 -4.60
C ALA A 17 4.73 -11.68 -4.02
N ARG A 18 3.61 -11.07 -3.65
CA ARG A 18 3.62 -9.77 -2.97
C ARG A 18 3.94 -9.94 -1.48
N PRO A 19 4.68 -9.01 -0.88
CA PRO A 19 4.93 -9.08 0.55
C PRO A 19 3.63 -8.80 1.31
N SER A 20 3.29 -9.67 2.27
CA SER A 20 2.34 -9.35 3.34
C SER A 20 2.88 -8.23 4.23
N TYR A 21 2.06 -7.69 5.13
CA TYR A 21 2.50 -6.61 6.00
C TYR A 21 3.00 -7.13 7.36
N PRO A 22 3.98 -6.48 7.99
CA PRO A 22 4.46 -6.90 9.31
C PRO A 22 3.43 -6.58 10.40
N ARG A 23 3.40 -7.40 11.46
CA ARG A 23 2.53 -7.18 12.64
C ARG A 23 2.61 -5.75 13.20
N ALA A 24 3.81 -5.18 13.22
CA ALA A 24 4.07 -3.82 13.70
C ALA A 24 3.27 -2.74 12.93
N LEU A 25 3.00 -2.92 11.63
CA LEU A 25 2.16 -1.98 10.88
C LEU A 25 0.72 -2.02 11.40
N PHE A 26 0.18 -3.22 11.61
CA PHE A 26 -1.18 -3.39 12.09
C PHE A 26 -1.34 -2.88 13.52
N ASP A 27 -0.37 -3.16 14.39
CA ASP A 27 -0.37 -2.64 15.76
C ASP A 27 -0.33 -1.10 15.76
N HIS A 28 0.44 -0.48 14.85
CA HIS A 28 0.48 0.98 14.67
C HIS A 28 -0.88 1.54 14.24
N VAL A 29 -1.55 0.90 13.28
CA VAL A 29 -2.90 1.30 12.84
C VAL A 29 -3.94 1.12 13.95
N LEU A 30 -3.87 0.02 14.69
CA LEU A 30 -4.77 -0.26 15.81
C LEU A 30 -4.57 0.71 16.97
N ALA A 31 -3.33 1.10 17.26
CA ALA A 31 -3.02 2.11 18.26
C ALA A 31 -3.66 3.46 17.89
N TYR A 32 -3.62 3.86 16.61
CA TYR A 32 -4.34 5.04 16.15
C TYR A 32 -5.86 4.87 16.32
N LEU A 33 -6.45 3.74 15.91
CA LEU A 33 -7.88 3.49 16.06
C LEU A 33 -8.34 3.58 17.53
N ASP A 34 -7.54 3.03 18.45
CA ASP A 34 -7.82 2.94 19.89
C ASP A 34 -7.70 4.28 20.65
N GLN A 35 -7.16 5.34 20.02
CA GLN A 35 -7.15 6.70 20.59
C GLN A 35 -8.55 7.35 20.64
N SER A 36 -9.53 6.79 19.94
CA SER A 36 -10.89 7.34 19.94
C SER A 36 -11.56 7.21 21.31
N SER A 37 -12.10 8.32 21.81
CA SER A 37 -12.95 8.33 23.01
C SER A 37 -14.43 8.07 22.70
N SER A 38 -14.79 7.97 21.42
CA SER A 38 -16.18 7.80 20.96
C SER A 38 -16.84 6.55 21.56
N PRO A 39 -18.03 6.68 22.18
CA PRO A 39 -18.81 5.54 22.65
C PRO A 39 -19.12 4.52 21.55
N ALA A 40 -19.29 4.97 20.31
CA ALA A 40 -19.61 4.11 19.17
C ALA A 40 -18.50 3.08 18.86
N LEU A 41 -17.24 3.37 19.24
CA LEU A 41 -16.10 2.48 19.05
C LEU A 41 -15.74 1.63 20.29
N ARG A 42 -16.51 1.76 21.38
CA ARG A 42 -16.32 0.94 22.61
C ARG A 42 -16.89 -0.45 22.46
N GLN A 43 -17.89 -0.62 21.60
CA GLN A 43 -18.45 -1.93 21.30
C GLN A 43 -17.41 -2.75 20.54
N ARG A 44 -17.23 -4.00 20.99
CA ARG A 44 -16.41 -5.01 20.34
C ARG A 44 -17.26 -6.26 20.15
N PRO A 45 -16.97 -7.05 19.11
CA PRO A 45 -15.90 -6.88 18.11
C PRO A 45 -16.22 -5.77 17.09
N ARG A 46 -15.21 -5.35 16.31
CA ARG A 46 -15.32 -4.23 15.35
C ARG A 46 -15.56 -4.70 13.92
N THR A 47 -15.94 -3.77 13.04
CA THR A 47 -16.04 -3.97 11.59
C THR A 47 -14.90 -3.25 10.86
N LEU A 48 -14.19 -4.00 10.00
CA LEU A 48 -13.14 -3.52 9.10
C LEU A 48 -13.63 -3.48 7.66
N LEU A 49 -13.27 -2.40 6.96
CA LEU A 49 -13.43 -2.26 5.51
C LEU A 49 -12.05 -2.15 4.85
N ASP A 50 -11.70 -3.07 3.95
CA ASP A 50 -10.44 -3.06 3.21
C ASP A 50 -10.69 -2.63 1.75
N LEU A 51 -10.33 -1.39 1.42
CA LEU A 51 -10.54 -0.76 0.11
C LEU A 51 -9.38 -1.06 -0.84
N GLY A 52 -9.70 -1.54 -2.04
CA GLY A 52 -8.71 -2.03 -2.98
C GLY A 52 -7.99 -3.26 -2.46
N CYS A 53 -8.76 -4.22 -1.91
CA CYS A 53 -8.22 -5.37 -1.18
C CYS A 53 -7.40 -6.34 -2.07
N GLY A 54 -7.48 -6.20 -3.40
CA GLY A 54 -6.88 -7.15 -4.32
C GLY A 54 -7.37 -8.58 -4.04
N PRO A 55 -6.49 -9.59 -4.07
CA PRO A 55 -6.83 -10.96 -3.71
C PRO A 55 -6.89 -11.19 -2.19
N GLY A 56 -7.02 -10.12 -1.38
CA GLY A 56 -7.16 -10.20 0.08
C GLY A 56 -5.85 -10.16 0.86
N VAL A 57 -4.74 -9.66 0.29
CA VAL A 57 -3.40 -9.71 0.92
C VAL A 57 -3.42 -9.11 2.32
N SER A 58 -3.77 -7.83 2.46
CA SER A 58 -3.94 -7.19 3.79
C SER A 58 -5.13 -7.77 4.54
N THR A 59 -6.23 -8.07 3.84
CA THR A 59 -7.48 -8.53 4.46
C THR A 59 -7.27 -9.78 5.31
N PHE A 60 -6.46 -10.73 4.83
CA PHE A 60 -6.18 -11.96 5.57
C PHE A 60 -5.20 -11.75 6.73
N ASP A 61 -4.24 -10.82 6.61
CA ASP A 61 -3.32 -10.49 7.71
C ASP A 61 -4.10 -9.91 8.94
N TRP A 62 -5.25 -9.25 8.71
CA TRP A 62 -6.10 -8.72 9.78
C TRP A 62 -6.80 -9.80 10.63
N LEU A 63 -6.97 -11.01 10.09
CA LEU A 63 -7.63 -12.12 10.79
C LEU A 63 -6.83 -12.61 12.00
N ASP A 64 -5.51 -12.44 11.97
CA ASP A 64 -4.61 -12.90 13.03
C ASP A 64 -4.61 -11.99 14.28
N LEU A 65 -5.36 -10.88 14.25
CA LEU A 65 -5.29 -9.84 15.29
C LEU A 65 -6.42 -9.91 16.33
N ASP A 66 -7.48 -10.70 16.12
CA ASP A 66 -8.65 -10.81 17.02
C ASP A 66 -9.31 -9.46 17.35
N ARG A 67 -9.34 -8.55 16.36
CA ARG A 67 -9.88 -7.19 16.53
C ARG A 67 -11.23 -6.99 15.88
N PHE A 68 -11.54 -7.78 14.85
CA PHE A 68 -12.68 -7.57 13.97
C PHE A 68 -13.50 -8.85 13.85
N GLU A 69 -14.81 -8.76 14.07
CA GLU A 69 -15.73 -9.86 13.74
C GLU A 69 -16.20 -9.79 12.31
N ARG A 70 -16.17 -8.61 11.70
CA ARG A 70 -16.58 -8.43 10.32
C ARG A 70 -15.47 -7.77 9.53
N ILE A 71 -15.08 -8.39 8.43
CA ILE A 71 -14.12 -7.85 7.48
C ILE A 71 -14.73 -7.89 6.08
N VAL A 72 -14.86 -6.71 5.46
CA VAL A 72 -15.35 -6.55 4.09
C VAL A 72 -14.20 -6.07 3.22
N GLY A 73 -13.73 -6.93 2.31
CA GLY A 73 -12.78 -6.54 1.27
C GLY A 73 -13.50 -6.06 0.02
N ILE A 74 -13.09 -4.92 -0.55
CA ILE A 74 -13.68 -4.37 -1.76
C ILE A 74 -12.60 -4.11 -2.80
N ASP A 75 -12.78 -4.59 -4.02
CA ASP A 75 -11.89 -4.30 -5.14
C ASP A 75 -12.68 -4.11 -6.44
N PRO A 76 -12.29 -3.18 -7.34
CA PRO A 76 -13.01 -2.97 -8.59
C PRO A 76 -12.81 -4.11 -9.61
N SER A 77 -11.79 -4.96 -9.44
CA SER A 77 -11.45 -6.07 -10.34
C SER A 77 -12.16 -7.36 -9.95
N ASP A 78 -13.02 -7.87 -10.85
CA ASP A 78 -13.68 -9.18 -10.67
C ASP A 78 -12.68 -10.31 -10.46
N ASN A 79 -11.52 -10.27 -11.13
CA ASN A 79 -10.49 -11.29 -11.01
C ASN A 79 -9.85 -11.29 -9.63
N MET A 80 -9.60 -10.11 -9.07
CA MET A 80 -9.06 -9.96 -7.72
C MET A 80 -10.06 -10.45 -6.67
N VAL A 81 -11.32 -10.03 -6.77
CA VAL A 81 -12.40 -10.46 -5.87
C VAL A 81 -12.61 -11.97 -5.96
N SER A 82 -12.62 -12.54 -7.16
CA SER A 82 -12.79 -13.99 -7.34
C SER A 82 -11.64 -14.77 -6.74
N ALA A 83 -10.39 -14.30 -6.91
CA ALA A 83 -9.23 -14.91 -6.27
C ALA A 83 -9.31 -14.81 -4.74
N ALA A 84 -9.72 -13.66 -4.19
CA ALA A 84 -9.91 -13.47 -2.75
C ALA A 84 -10.97 -14.43 -2.18
N ARG A 85 -12.11 -14.58 -2.86
CA ARG A 85 -13.17 -15.53 -2.47
C ARG A 85 -12.68 -16.97 -2.46
N ARG A 86 -11.91 -17.38 -3.47
CA ARG A 86 -11.30 -18.71 -3.52
C ARG A 86 -10.32 -18.94 -2.37
N ILE A 87 -9.43 -17.98 -2.10
CA ILE A 87 -8.48 -18.08 -0.97
C ILE A 87 -9.25 -18.17 0.35
N LEU A 88 -10.33 -17.41 0.51
CA LEU A 88 -11.19 -17.47 1.69
C LEU A 88 -11.84 -18.86 1.86
N GLU A 89 -12.34 -19.47 0.78
CA GLU A 89 -12.86 -20.85 0.82
C GLU A 89 -11.79 -21.86 1.24
N GLU A 90 -10.58 -21.75 0.69
CA GLU A 90 -9.44 -22.60 1.06
C GLU A 90 -9.06 -22.41 2.54
N LYS A 91 -9.05 -21.19 3.05
CA LYS A 91 -8.78 -20.88 4.47
C LYS A 91 -9.88 -21.44 5.38
N ARG A 92 -11.15 -21.31 5.01
CA ARG A 92 -12.29 -21.92 5.74
C ARG A 92 -12.16 -23.44 5.80
N ALA A 93 -11.84 -24.08 4.68
CA ALA A 93 -11.66 -25.53 4.62
C ALA A 93 -10.51 -26.03 5.51
N LYS A 94 -9.50 -25.19 5.76
CA LYS A 94 -8.38 -25.48 6.67
C LYS A 94 -8.64 -25.09 8.13
N GLY A 95 -9.78 -24.51 8.45
CA GLY A 95 -10.08 -24.01 9.80
C GLY A 95 -9.27 -22.77 10.19
N GLU A 96 -8.75 -22.01 9.23
CA GLU A 96 -7.96 -20.79 9.46
C GLU A 96 -8.85 -19.55 9.70
N ILE A 97 -10.17 -19.68 9.60
CA ILE A 97 -11.13 -18.62 9.93
C ILE A 97 -11.78 -18.97 11.26
N LYS A 98 -11.62 -18.09 12.26
CA LYS A 98 -12.19 -18.27 13.60
C LYS A 98 -13.72 -18.23 13.57
N ASP A 99 -14.34 -19.03 14.43
CA ASP A 99 -15.80 -19.05 14.59
C ASP A 99 -16.33 -17.65 14.94
N GLY A 100 -17.44 -17.26 14.32
CA GLY A 100 -18.06 -15.95 14.51
C GLY A 100 -17.41 -14.80 13.72
N VAL A 101 -16.30 -15.03 13.00
CA VAL A 101 -15.71 -14.02 12.11
C VAL A 101 -16.32 -14.10 10.71
N GLU A 102 -17.05 -13.07 10.34
CA GLU A 102 -17.62 -12.86 9.01
C GLU A 102 -16.60 -12.16 8.10
N VAL A 103 -16.12 -12.88 7.09
CA VAL A 103 -15.28 -12.31 6.02
C VAL A 103 -16.01 -12.43 4.70
N ARG A 104 -16.08 -11.32 3.95
CA ARG A 104 -16.61 -11.31 2.59
C ARG A 104 -15.82 -10.38 1.69
N PHE A 105 -15.87 -10.67 0.40
CA PHE A 105 -15.24 -9.86 -0.64
C PHE A 105 -16.29 -9.45 -1.67
N GLU A 106 -16.31 -8.17 -2.02
CA GLU A 106 -17.29 -7.59 -2.94
C GLU A 106 -16.63 -6.79 -4.05
N LYS A 107 -17.26 -6.81 -5.22
CA LYS A 107 -16.85 -5.95 -6.33
C LYS A 107 -17.35 -4.53 -6.07
N GLY A 108 -16.44 -3.57 -6.03
CA GLY A 108 -16.78 -2.16 -5.82
C GLY A 108 -15.58 -1.24 -5.92
N GLY A 109 -15.84 0.05 -6.12
CA GLY A 109 -14.82 1.10 -6.02
C GLY A 109 -14.81 1.69 -4.62
N SER A 110 -13.69 2.30 -4.22
CA SER A 110 -13.61 3.06 -2.96
C SER A 110 -14.54 4.28 -2.92
N ASP A 111 -15.01 4.71 -4.08
CA ASP A 111 -15.86 5.86 -4.36
C ASP A 111 -17.35 5.50 -4.55
N LYS A 112 -17.71 4.21 -4.44
CA LYS A 112 -19.09 3.74 -4.59
C LYS A 112 -19.35 2.49 -3.76
N LEU A 113 -19.67 2.70 -2.48
CA LEU A 113 -19.95 1.67 -1.48
C LEU A 113 -21.45 1.51 -1.20
N ALA A 114 -22.31 2.39 -1.70
CA ALA A 114 -23.76 2.31 -1.52
C ALA A 114 -24.30 0.96 -2.02
N GLY A 115 -25.11 0.29 -1.18
CA GLY A 115 -25.63 -1.06 -1.45
C GLY A 115 -24.64 -2.20 -1.15
N ILE A 116 -23.38 -1.89 -0.80
CA ILE A 116 -22.35 -2.86 -0.39
C ILE A 116 -22.05 -2.71 1.11
N VAL A 117 -21.93 -1.46 1.58
CA VAL A 117 -21.60 -1.10 2.96
C VAL A 117 -22.62 -0.11 3.50
N GLU A 118 -23.16 -0.43 4.68
CA GLU A 118 -24.18 0.34 5.38
C GLU A 118 -23.59 1.64 5.97
N ASP A 119 -24.43 2.66 6.11
CA ASP A 119 -24.08 3.92 6.78
C ASP A 119 -23.65 3.63 8.22
N GLU A 120 -22.62 4.34 8.68
CA GLU A 120 -22.13 4.29 10.06
C GLU A 120 -21.91 2.87 10.62
N SER A 121 -21.46 1.95 9.79
CA SER A 121 -21.28 0.53 10.13
C SER A 121 -19.81 0.14 10.33
N VAL A 122 -18.86 0.96 9.87
CA VAL A 122 -17.43 0.64 9.83
C VAL A 122 -16.66 1.34 10.95
N ASP A 123 -15.87 0.58 11.71
CA ASP A 123 -15.00 1.14 12.75
C ASP A 123 -13.64 1.60 12.18
N LEU A 124 -13.10 0.83 11.23
CA LEU A 124 -11.85 1.12 10.56
C LEU A 124 -11.97 0.84 9.06
N ALA A 125 -11.61 1.81 8.23
CA ALA A 125 -11.39 1.62 6.80
C ALA A 125 -9.89 1.64 6.49
N VAL A 126 -9.42 0.71 5.67
CA VAL A 126 -8.00 0.60 5.31
C VAL A 126 -7.82 0.50 3.81
N ALA A 127 -6.62 0.81 3.35
CA ALA A 127 -6.21 0.56 1.97
C ALA A 127 -4.71 0.24 1.94
N GLY A 128 -4.38 -1.03 1.74
CA GLY A 128 -3.00 -1.48 1.61
C GLY A 128 -2.53 -1.42 0.16
N GLN A 129 -1.63 -0.50 -0.15
CA GLN A 129 -1.03 -0.35 -1.49
C GLN A 129 -2.07 -0.10 -2.62
N ALA A 130 -3.16 0.60 -2.31
CA ALA A 130 -4.23 0.89 -3.26
C ALA A 130 -4.63 2.37 -3.37
N ALA A 131 -4.49 3.16 -2.29
CA ALA A 131 -5.03 4.52 -2.21
C ALA A 131 -4.53 5.48 -3.31
N HIS A 132 -3.32 5.27 -3.83
CA HIS A 132 -2.77 6.05 -4.94
C HIS A 132 -3.56 5.91 -6.26
N TRP A 133 -4.52 4.99 -6.36
CA TRP A 133 -5.44 4.87 -7.49
C TRP A 133 -6.81 5.52 -7.27
N PHE A 134 -7.11 5.95 -6.06
CA PHE A 134 -8.46 6.38 -5.70
C PHE A 134 -8.75 7.79 -6.18
N ASN A 135 -10.02 8.05 -6.50
CA ASN A 135 -10.55 9.40 -6.46
C ASN A 135 -10.71 9.78 -4.97
N ALA A 136 -9.76 10.56 -4.45
CA ALA A 136 -9.70 10.90 -3.03
C ALA A 136 -11.00 11.56 -2.53
N GLU A 137 -11.52 12.56 -3.24
CA GLU A 137 -12.73 13.28 -2.84
C GLU A 137 -13.94 12.35 -2.76
N ALA A 138 -14.19 11.56 -3.81
CA ALA A 138 -15.32 10.64 -3.84
C ALA A 138 -15.17 9.50 -2.82
N THR A 139 -13.93 9.06 -2.57
CA THR A 139 -13.63 8.06 -1.52
C THR A 139 -13.92 8.62 -0.14
N TYR A 140 -13.53 9.87 0.15
CA TYR A 140 -13.79 10.48 1.43
C TYR A 140 -15.27 10.72 1.70
N ARG A 141 -16.06 11.03 0.66
CA ARG A 141 -17.52 11.10 0.76
C ARG A 141 -18.13 9.78 1.22
N GLU A 142 -17.72 8.68 0.61
CA GLU A 142 -18.20 7.35 1.02
C GLU A 142 -17.68 6.96 2.41
N LEU A 143 -16.44 7.30 2.75
CA LEU A 143 -15.92 7.10 4.10
C LEU A 143 -16.69 7.91 5.16
N ALA A 144 -17.06 9.16 4.87
CA ALA A 144 -17.88 9.98 5.77
C ALA A 144 -19.23 9.32 6.03
N ARG A 145 -19.82 8.65 5.02
CA ARG A 145 -21.07 7.91 5.14
C ARG A 145 -20.90 6.62 5.95
N VAL A 146 -19.94 5.76 5.60
CA VAL A 146 -19.87 4.40 6.15
C VAL A 146 -19.15 4.30 7.50
N LEU A 147 -18.25 5.23 7.82
CA LEU A 147 -17.56 5.21 9.12
C LEU A 147 -18.54 5.56 10.24
N LYS A 148 -18.47 4.83 11.35
CA LYS A 148 -19.09 5.20 12.62
C LYS A 148 -18.57 6.56 13.10
N PRO A 149 -19.33 7.30 13.92
CA PRO A 149 -18.80 8.46 14.62
C PRO A 149 -17.55 8.09 15.45
N GLY A 150 -16.44 8.78 15.21
CA GLY A 150 -15.14 8.44 15.79
C GLY A 150 -14.39 7.30 15.09
N GLY A 151 -14.96 6.68 14.05
CA GLY A 151 -14.31 5.69 13.17
C GLY A 151 -13.13 6.29 12.40
N ALA A 152 -12.16 5.46 12.02
CA ALA A 152 -10.91 5.91 11.40
C ALA A 152 -10.70 5.35 9.99
N PHE A 153 -9.86 6.03 9.22
CA PHE A 153 -9.23 5.46 8.03
C PHE A 153 -7.70 5.39 8.20
N ALA A 154 -7.08 4.38 7.58
CA ALA A 154 -5.64 4.22 7.52
C ALA A 154 -5.22 3.69 6.13
N PHE A 155 -4.56 4.52 5.33
CA PHE A 155 -4.09 4.14 3.99
C PHE A 155 -2.58 4.06 4.00
N TRP A 156 -2.01 2.96 3.54
CA TRP A 156 -0.56 2.84 3.44
C TRP A 156 -0.10 2.46 2.04
N GLY A 157 1.12 2.87 1.73
CA GLY A 157 1.79 2.52 0.50
C GLY A 157 3.28 2.37 0.72
N TYR A 158 3.91 1.63 -0.16
CA TYR A 158 5.36 1.46 -0.18
C TYR A 158 5.91 1.71 -1.59
N GLY A 159 7.06 2.37 -1.67
CA GLY A 159 7.69 2.76 -2.93
C GLY A 159 8.54 1.65 -3.57
N GLU A 160 9.61 2.05 -4.22
CA GLU A 160 10.64 1.16 -4.74
C GLU A 160 11.35 0.40 -3.61
N PHE A 161 11.62 -0.89 -3.83
CA PHE A 161 12.39 -1.70 -2.88
C PHE A 161 13.88 -1.36 -2.94
N PHE A 162 14.63 -1.74 -1.92
CA PHE A 162 16.08 -1.63 -1.90
C PHE A 162 16.72 -2.84 -1.20
N PHE A 163 17.97 -3.14 -1.58
CA PHE A 163 18.80 -4.12 -0.89
C PHE A 163 19.44 -3.46 0.33
N GLN A 164 19.13 -3.98 1.52
CA GLN A 164 19.59 -3.38 2.77
C GLN A 164 21.09 -3.55 2.96
N LYS A 165 21.58 -4.76 2.71
CA LYS A 165 22.97 -5.16 2.94
C LYS A 165 23.88 -4.93 1.73
N GLN A 166 23.31 -4.58 0.58
CA GLN A 166 24.08 -4.25 -0.62
C GLN A 166 23.58 -2.96 -1.29
N PRO A 167 23.80 -1.79 -0.67
CA PRO A 167 23.30 -0.53 -1.20
C PRO A 167 23.81 -0.19 -2.61
N SER A 168 24.97 -0.71 -3.02
CA SER A 168 25.54 -0.50 -4.35
C SER A 168 24.72 -1.11 -5.49
N LEU A 169 23.81 -2.04 -5.20
CA LEU A 169 22.87 -2.59 -6.20
C LEU A 169 21.63 -1.71 -6.40
N ASN A 170 21.32 -0.82 -5.45
CA ASN A 170 20.09 -0.02 -5.49
C ASN A 170 19.95 0.86 -6.74
N PRO A 171 21.01 1.50 -7.28
CA PRO A 171 20.90 2.27 -8.53
C PRO A 171 20.42 1.45 -9.74
N LEU A 172 20.64 0.13 -9.73
CA LEU A 172 20.16 -0.77 -10.79
C LEU A 172 18.64 -0.91 -10.75
N ILE A 173 18.05 -0.92 -9.55
CA ILE A 173 16.60 -0.98 -9.36
C ILE A 173 15.97 0.27 -9.97
N THR A 174 16.50 1.46 -9.66
CA THR A 174 16.01 2.73 -10.19
C THR A 174 16.17 2.80 -11.71
N THR A 175 17.30 2.32 -12.25
CA THR A 175 17.52 2.24 -13.70
C THR A 175 16.48 1.33 -14.38
N TYR A 176 16.15 0.21 -13.78
CA TYR A 176 15.13 -0.70 -14.29
C TYR A 176 13.71 -0.12 -14.18
N SER A 177 13.35 0.34 -12.99
CA SER A 177 12.01 0.82 -12.62
C SER A 177 11.67 2.15 -13.29
N SER A 178 12.50 3.18 -13.14
CA SER A 178 12.26 4.52 -13.68
C SER A 178 12.78 4.67 -15.11
N GLY A 179 13.84 3.94 -15.49
CA GLY A 179 14.36 3.93 -16.85
C GLY A 179 13.58 2.99 -17.76
N THR A 180 13.89 1.70 -17.70
CA THR A 180 13.32 0.68 -18.62
C THR A 180 11.79 0.62 -18.56
N LEU A 181 11.23 0.62 -17.35
CA LEU A 181 9.79 0.53 -17.12
C LEU A 181 9.09 1.90 -17.03
N GLY A 182 9.83 3.00 -17.07
CA GLY A 182 9.35 4.36 -16.77
C GLY A 182 8.03 4.72 -17.47
N LYS A 183 7.99 4.56 -18.80
CA LYS A 183 6.81 4.88 -19.63
C LYS A 183 5.62 3.95 -19.45
N TYR A 184 5.80 2.81 -18.79
CA TYR A 184 4.78 1.79 -18.56
C TYR A 184 4.12 1.89 -17.18
N TRP A 185 4.66 2.73 -16.30
CA TRP A 185 4.00 3.06 -15.05
C TRP A 185 2.82 4.01 -15.29
N GLN A 186 1.62 3.58 -14.88
CA GLN A 186 0.44 4.44 -14.96
C GLN A 186 0.57 5.63 -13.97
N GLN A 187 0.41 6.84 -14.50
CA GLN A 187 0.41 8.08 -13.74
C GLN A 187 -1.03 8.61 -13.54
N PRO A 188 -1.31 9.41 -12.49
CA PRO A 188 -0.38 9.86 -11.44
C PRO A 188 -0.15 8.83 -10.31
N GLY A 189 -0.80 7.65 -10.35
CA GLY A 189 -0.72 6.69 -9.24
C GLY A 189 0.70 6.25 -8.89
N ARG A 190 1.59 6.08 -9.89
CA ARG A 190 3.00 5.75 -9.62
C ARG A 190 3.73 6.86 -8.87
N SER A 191 3.59 8.12 -9.28
CA SER A 191 4.29 9.23 -8.59
C SER A 191 3.77 9.41 -7.16
N ILE A 192 2.47 9.19 -6.92
CA ILE A 192 1.87 9.26 -5.58
C ILE A 192 2.44 8.18 -4.65
N VAL A 193 2.53 6.93 -5.09
CA VAL A 193 3.02 5.83 -4.24
C VAL A 193 4.54 5.90 -4.00
N GLU A 194 5.32 6.31 -4.99
CA GLU A 194 6.78 6.54 -4.82
C GLU A 194 7.06 7.70 -3.86
N ALA A 195 6.18 8.70 -3.81
CA ALA A 195 6.22 9.76 -2.82
C ALA A 195 5.60 9.36 -1.46
N LEU A 196 5.44 8.06 -1.19
CA LEU A 196 4.91 7.50 0.06
C LEU A 196 3.53 8.09 0.43
N LEU A 197 2.68 8.24 -0.58
CA LEU A 197 1.34 8.84 -0.49
C LEU A 197 1.31 10.31 -0.08
N THR A 198 2.45 11.00 0.01
CA THR A 198 2.50 12.44 0.37
C THR A 198 1.57 13.30 -0.51
N PRO A 199 1.49 13.10 -1.85
CA PRO A 199 0.58 13.87 -2.70
C PRO A 199 -0.89 13.44 -2.62
N PHE A 200 -1.23 12.32 -1.96
CA PHE A 200 -2.62 11.91 -1.77
C PHE A 200 -3.28 12.84 -0.74
N PRO A 201 -4.31 13.61 -1.09
CA PRO A 201 -4.80 14.69 -0.22
C PRO A 201 -5.54 14.15 1.00
N PHE A 202 -5.64 14.97 2.05
CA PHE A 202 -6.60 14.74 3.13
C PHE A 202 -8.00 15.23 2.72
N PRO A 203 -9.07 14.81 3.42
CA PRO A 203 -10.41 15.38 3.22
C PRO A 203 -10.38 16.90 3.38
N SER A 204 -10.95 17.63 2.41
CA SER A 204 -11.04 19.09 2.52
C SER A 204 -12.12 19.48 3.54
N PRO A 205 -11.87 20.46 4.41
CA PRO A 205 -12.85 20.95 5.39
C PRO A 205 -14.15 21.45 4.76
N SER A 206 -14.07 22.04 3.57
CA SER A 206 -15.20 22.66 2.88
C SER A 206 -16.08 21.65 2.17
N SER A 207 -15.50 20.56 1.66
CA SER A 207 -16.24 19.53 0.93
C SER A 207 -16.66 18.37 1.83
N GLU A 208 -15.87 18.04 2.86
CA GLU A 208 -16.08 16.88 3.74
C GLU A 208 -15.89 17.26 5.23
N PRO A 209 -16.81 18.06 5.81
CA PRO A 209 -16.69 18.57 7.18
C PRO A 209 -16.82 17.49 8.27
N SER A 210 -17.28 16.30 7.89
CA SER A 210 -17.48 15.15 8.77
C SER A 210 -16.18 14.62 9.40
N PHE A 211 -15.01 15.00 8.89
CA PHE A 211 -13.73 14.59 9.43
C PHE A 211 -13.14 15.58 10.44
N ASP A 212 -12.48 15.06 11.45
CA ASP A 212 -11.70 15.83 12.42
C ASP A 212 -10.31 16.11 11.84
N GLN A 213 -10.06 17.34 11.43
CA GLN A 213 -8.77 17.74 10.85
C GLN A 213 -7.61 17.62 11.83
N THR A 214 -7.87 17.75 13.14
CA THR A 214 -6.82 17.62 14.16
C THR A 214 -6.33 16.18 14.30
N SER A 215 -7.10 15.23 13.79
CA SER A 215 -6.76 13.81 13.75
C SER A 215 -5.88 13.43 12.55
N PHE A 216 -5.73 14.30 11.55
CA PHE A 216 -4.98 13.99 10.34
C PHE A 216 -3.49 13.79 10.65
N HIS A 217 -2.99 12.62 10.28
CA HIS A 217 -1.62 12.23 10.60
C HIS A 217 -0.99 11.46 9.45
N ARG A 218 0.32 11.64 9.26
CA ARG A 218 1.13 10.76 8.41
C ARG A 218 2.26 10.13 9.19
N SER A 219 2.45 8.83 9.02
CA SER A 219 3.62 8.14 9.56
C SER A 219 4.49 7.66 8.41
N PHE A 220 5.81 7.86 8.52
CA PHE A 220 6.78 7.39 7.56
C PHE A 220 7.77 6.44 8.23
N PHE A 221 7.99 5.28 7.60
CA PHE A 221 8.97 4.28 8.03
C PHE A 221 10.03 4.20 6.96
N LEU A 222 11.18 4.82 7.25
CA LEU A 222 12.23 5.12 6.29
C LEU A 222 13.50 4.36 6.64
N ARG A 223 14.34 4.12 5.64
CA ARG A 223 15.66 3.54 5.89
C ARG A 223 16.54 4.51 6.67
N PRO A 224 17.51 3.99 7.45
CA PRO A 224 18.53 4.83 8.08
C PRO A 224 19.24 5.69 7.03
N ASN A 225 19.41 6.99 7.32
CA ASN A 225 20.06 7.95 6.43
C ASN A 225 19.42 8.11 5.03
N GLY A 226 18.21 7.58 4.79
CA GLY A 226 17.47 7.78 3.55
C GLY A 226 16.99 9.23 3.36
N PRO A 227 16.69 9.65 2.12
CA PRO A 227 16.05 10.94 1.92
C PRO A 227 14.70 11.00 2.64
N LEU A 228 14.28 12.19 3.04
CA LEU A 228 12.89 12.40 3.43
C LEU A 228 11.99 12.28 2.20
N PRO A 229 10.74 11.82 2.34
CA PRO A 229 9.77 11.90 1.25
C PRO A 229 9.60 13.36 0.82
N PRO A 230 9.18 13.62 -0.43
CA PRO A 230 8.96 14.98 -0.90
C PRO A 230 7.78 15.60 -0.15
N LEU A 231 8.06 16.25 0.97
CA LEU A 231 7.12 16.99 1.80
C LEU A 231 6.78 18.33 1.13
N SER A 232 6.25 18.30 -0.09
CA SER A 232 5.69 19.48 -0.76
C SER A 232 4.24 19.71 -0.31
N LEU A 233 4.07 19.98 0.98
CA LEU A 233 2.89 20.59 1.60
C LEU A 233 3.32 22.01 2.02
N PRO A 234 2.45 23.05 1.99
CA PRO A 234 2.87 24.45 2.13
C PRO A 234 3.75 24.62 3.39
N PRO A 235 4.91 25.28 3.28
CA PRO A 235 6.01 25.07 4.22
C PRO A 235 5.85 25.86 5.52
N ALA A 236 5.82 25.14 6.64
CA ALA A 236 6.57 25.44 7.85
C ALA A 236 6.62 24.17 8.71
N LEU A 237 7.75 23.46 8.67
CA LEU A 237 8.12 22.51 9.71
C LEU A 237 8.52 23.34 10.93
N ASP A 238 7.73 23.28 12.00
CA ASP A 238 8.25 23.70 13.30
C ASP A 238 9.41 22.74 13.65
N PRO A 239 10.59 23.25 14.07
CA PRO A 239 11.70 22.39 14.45
C PRO A 239 11.27 21.41 15.56
N PRO A 240 11.85 20.21 15.58
CA PRO A 240 11.45 19.18 16.54
C PRO A 240 11.53 19.74 17.97
N HIS A 241 10.53 19.46 18.79
CA HIS A 241 10.75 19.50 20.23
C HIS A 241 11.76 18.38 20.55
N PRO A 242 12.96 18.70 21.10
CA PRO A 242 13.96 17.70 21.37
C PRO A 242 13.49 16.86 22.55
N SER A 243 12.83 15.74 22.27
CA SER A 243 12.75 14.64 23.22
C SER A 243 13.25 13.37 22.55
N ALA A 244 14.36 12.88 23.11
CA ALA A 244 15.07 11.66 22.79
C ALA A 244 16.04 11.73 21.59
N ALA A 245 17.32 11.54 21.92
CA ALA A 245 18.40 11.32 20.98
C ALA A 245 18.06 10.14 20.04
N GLY A 246 17.85 10.44 18.76
CA GLY A 246 17.60 9.46 17.70
C GLY A 246 17.15 10.14 16.41
N ASP A 247 17.34 9.48 15.26
CA ASP A 247 16.90 10.00 13.95
C ASP A 247 15.37 9.85 13.71
N SER A 248 14.64 9.24 14.65
CA SER A 248 13.18 9.11 14.65
C SER A 248 12.54 10.22 15.47
N ALA A 249 11.54 10.91 14.91
CA ALA A 249 10.90 12.05 15.56
C ALA A 249 9.47 12.29 15.05
N THR A 250 8.68 13.03 15.83
CA THR A 250 7.35 13.51 15.44
C THR A 250 7.38 15.03 15.27
N TYR A 251 6.74 15.50 14.21
CA TYR A 251 6.72 16.87 13.73
C TYR A 251 5.28 17.34 13.58
N SER A 252 5.06 18.65 13.75
CA SER A 252 3.81 19.31 13.37
C SER A 252 4.09 20.29 12.23
N LEU A 253 3.32 20.17 11.15
CA LEU A 253 3.39 21.04 9.98
C LEU A 253 2.24 22.05 10.02
N ARG A 254 2.57 23.34 9.96
CA ARG A 254 1.56 24.40 9.81
C ARG A 254 1.45 24.82 8.35
N PRO A 255 0.24 25.14 7.86
CA PRO A 255 0.07 25.76 6.55
C PRO A 255 0.86 27.09 6.47
N ALA A 256 1.50 27.36 5.33
CA ALA A 256 2.36 28.54 5.15
C ALA A 256 1.63 29.90 5.16
N SER A 257 0.31 29.93 5.00
CA SER A 257 -0.45 31.19 5.03
C SER A 257 -1.13 31.36 6.39
N SER A 258 -0.90 32.51 7.03
CA SER A 258 -1.61 32.95 8.25
C SER A 258 -3.12 33.14 8.09
N ALA A 259 -3.65 33.01 6.87
CA ALA A 259 -5.07 33.07 6.53
C ALA A 259 -5.75 31.69 6.48
N SER A 260 -5.00 30.59 6.63
CA SER A 260 -5.56 29.24 6.62
C SER A 260 -6.08 28.89 8.01
N THR A 261 -7.38 28.58 8.12
CA THR A 261 -8.01 28.07 9.35
C THR A 261 -7.80 26.57 9.57
N ASP A 262 -7.07 25.89 8.67
CA ASP A 262 -6.86 24.44 8.72
C ASP A 262 -5.95 24.04 9.90
N ALA A 263 -6.30 22.93 10.56
CA ALA A 263 -5.50 22.38 11.64
C ALA A 263 -4.09 21.99 11.15
N PRO A 264 -3.04 22.10 11.99
CA PRO A 264 -1.70 21.66 11.63
C PRO A 264 -1.69 20.15 11.38
N LEU A 265 -0.99 19.74 10.32
CA LEU A 265 -0.82 18.33 9.99
C LEU A 265 0.23 17.70 10.92
N SER A 266 -0.11 16.58 11.55
CA SER A 266 0.85 15.81 12.35
C SER A 266 1.62 14.82 11.47
N ILE A 267 2.94 14.72 11.64
CA ILE A 267 3.80 13.78 10.92
C ILE A 267 4.73 13.05 11.90
N SER A 268 4.81 11.73 11.83
CA SER A 268 5.86 10.95 12.48
C SER A 268 6.81 10.36 11.46
N ILE A 269 8.11 10.47 11.71
CA ILE A 269 9.16 9.83 10.93
C ILE A 269 9.89 8.84 11.84
N THR A 270 9.91 7.59 11.42
CA THR A 270 10.65 6.51 12.06
C THR A 270 11.73 6.03 11.11
N ARG A 271 12.99 6.05 11.57
CA ARG A 271 14.17 5.60 10.79
C ARG A 271 14.45 4.12 10.99
N GLU A 272 13.38 3.36 10.93
CA GLU A 272 13.39 1.90 10.99
C GLU A 272 12.45 1.38 9.92
N VAL A 273 12.95 0.46 9.10
CA VAL A 273 12.22 -0.10 7.96
C VAL A 273 11.29 -1.19 8.49
N LEU A 274 9.99 -0.96 8.43
CA LEU A 274 9.03 -1.98 8.86
C LEU A 274 8.90 -3.14 7.87
N LEU A 275 8.81 -2.84 6.58
CA LEU A 275 8.55 -3.85 5.56
C LEU A 275 9.87 -4.38 5.00
N THR A 276 10.25 -5.56 5.45
CA THR A 276 11.45 -6.27 4.99
C THR A 276 11.12 -7.70 4.60
N ARG A 277 11.90 -8.28 3.68
CA ARG A 277 11.81 -9.70 3.31
C ARG A 277 13.19 -10.27 3.08
N LYS A 278 13.34 -11.55 3.40
CA LYS A 278 14.46 -12.38 2.98
C LYS A 278 13.96 -13.27 1.86
N TRP A 279 14.46 -13.04 0.65
CA TRP A 279 14.01 -13.71 -0.55
C TRP A 279 15.16 -14.32 -1.32
N THR A 280 14.90 -15.46 -1.92
CA THR A 280 15.73 -15.98 -3.00
C THR A 280 15.62 -15.10 -4.25
N LEU A 281 16.57 -15.21 -5.18
CA LEU A 281 16.48 -14.51 -6.47
C LEU A 281 15.22 -14.94 -7.26
N LYS A 282 14.77 -16.18 -7.06
CA LYS A 282 13.53 -16.73 -7.63
C LYS A 282 12.27 -16.05 -7.06
N GLU A 283 12.23 -15.80 -5.76
CA GLU A 283 11.12 -15.08 -5.13
C GLU A 283 11.12 -13.60 -5.53
N LEU A 284 12.31 -12.98 -5.62
CA LEU A 284 12.45 -11.63 -6.18
C LEU A 284 11.94 -11.56 -7.62
N GLU A 285 12.28 -12.55 -8.46
CA GLU A 285 11.74 -12.66 -9.82
C GLU A 285 10.21 -12.72 -9.81
N ALA A 286 9.62 -13.59 -8.96
CA ALA A 286 8.18 -13.71 -8.84
C ALA A 286 7.53 -12.37 -8.47
N TYR A 287 8.11 -11.63 -7.50
CA TYR A 287 7.66 -10.30 -7.13
C TYR A 287 7.75 -9.31 -8.30
N LEU A 288 8.88 -9.23 -9.00
CA LEU A 288 9.05 -8.32 -10.14
C LEU A 288 8.05 -8.60 -11.27
N ARG A 289 7.68 -9.87 -11.49
CA ARG A 289 6.67 -10.27 -12.49
C ARG A 289 5.25 -9.82 -12.15
N THR A 290 4.97 -9.44 -10.91
CA THR A 290 3.67 -8.89 -10.50
C THR A 290 3.53 -7.39 -10.77
N TRP A 291 4.59 -6.71 -11.23
CA TRP A 291 4.57 -5.28 -11.48
C TRP A 291 3.73 -4.98 -12.72
N SER A 292 2.79 -4.04 -12.58
CA SER A 292 1.89 -3.64 -13.68
C SER A 292 2.66 -3.11 -14.89
N SER A 293 3.75 -2.36 -14.65
CA SER A 293 4.64 -1.83 -15.68
C SER A 293 5.45 -2.92 -16.39
N ALA A 294 5.92 -3.96 -15.67
CA ALA A 294 6.61 -5.09 -16.27
C ALA A 294 5.68 -5.90 -17.18
N HIS A 295 4.41 -6.10 -16.76
CA HIS A 295 3.39 -6.71 -17.61
C HIS A 295 3.14 -5.88 -18.87
N ALA A 296 2.93 -4.57 -18.72
CA ALA A 296 2.68 -3.65 -19.84
C ALA A 296 3.89 -3.55 -20.79
N TYR A 297 5.12 -3.54 -20.27
CA TYR A 297 6.34 -3.57 -21.07
C TYR A 297 6.37 -4.86 -21.90
N ASN A 298 6.20 -6.01 -21.26
CA ASN A 298 6.32 -7.30 -21.95
C ASN A 298 5.20 -7.49 -22.98
N GLU A 299 3.98 -7.03 -22.71
CA GLU A 299 2.86 -7.01 -23.67
C GLU A 299 3.19 -6.15 -24.89
N ALA A 300 3.76 -4.96 -24.69
CA ALA A 300 4.08 -4.02 -25.77
C ALA A 300 5.26 -4.45 -26.67
N HIS A 301 6.16 -5.29 -26.16
CA HIS A 301 7.34 -5.75 -26.93
C HIS A 301 7.29 -7.22 -27.33
N ARG A 302 6.25 -7.97 -26.94
CA ARG A 302 6.10 -9.37 -27.38
C ARG A 302 5.87 -9.39 -28.89
N PRO A 303 6.59 -10.23 -29.66
CA PRO A 303 6.37 -10.36 -31.09
C PRO A 303 4.94 -10.83 -31.36
N SER A 304 4.29 -10.24 -32.36
CA SER A 304 2.99 -10.71 -32.81
C SER A 304 3.11 -12.13 -33.39
N PRO A 305 2.17 -13.05 -33.12
CA PRO A 305 2.18 -14.37 -33.73
C PRO A 305 2.23 -14.26 -35.27
N GLY A 306 3.26 -14.83 -35.89
CA GLY A 306 3.43 -14.82 -37.35
C GLY A 306 4.12 -13.57 -37.95
N SER A 307 4.63 -12.65 -37.13
CA SER A 307 5.47 -11.55 -37.63
C SER A 307 6.79 -12.07 -38.22
N PRO A 308 7.32 -11.47 -39.30
CA PRO A 308 8.66 -11.79 -39.82
C PRO A 308 9.76 -11.62 -38.75
N ASP A 309 9.54 -10.78 -37.74
CA ASP A 309 10.46 -10.61 -36.61
C ASP A 309 10.51 -11.80 -35.64
N ALA A 310 9.58 -12.75 -35.75
CA ALA A 310 9.67 -14.01 -35.03
C ALA A 310 10.91 -14.84 -35.43
N GLY A 311 11.53 -14.52 -36.58
CA GLY A 311 12.75 -15.16 -37.10
C GLY A 311 13.95 -14.22 -37.36
N THR A 312 13.84 -12.91 -37.14
CA THR A 312 14.91 -11.93 -37.48
C THR A 312 16.04 -11.83 -36.44
N GLY A 313 15.94 -12.56 -35.32
CA GLY A 313 16.98 -12.56 -34.29
C GLY A 313 17.06 -11.29 -33.44
N GLN A 314 16.17 -10.30 -33.62
CA GLN A 314 15.94 -9.25 -32.61
C GLN A 314 15.16 -9.88 -31.46
N ALA A 315 15.86 -10.67 -30.65
CA ALA A 315 15.28 -11.50 -29.61
C ALA A 315 14.48 -10.64 -28.63
N TYR A 316 13.18 -10.88 -28.52
CA TYR A 316 12.37 -10.40 -27.40
C TYR A 316 13.13 -10.68 -26.09
N ARG A 317 13.40 -9.62 -25.34
CA ARG A 317 14.05 -9.74 -24.04
C ARG A 317 13.04 -9.38 -22.95
N ASP A 318 12.58 -10.41 -22.25
CA ASP A 318 11.77 -10.27 -21.04
C ASP A 318 12.49 -9.31 -20.07
N CYS A 319 11.86 -8.18 -19.76
CA CYS A 319 12.49 -7.11 -19.00
C CYS A 319 12.92 -7.54 -17.60
N VAL A 320 12.17 -8.45 -16.97
CA VAL A 320 12.51 -9.01 -15.66
C VAL A 320 13.77 -9.87 -15.78
N LYS A 321 13.87 -10.72 -16.81
CA LYS A 321 15.08 -11.53 -17.04
C LYS A 321 16.32 -10.66 -17.27
N VAL A 322 16.22 -9.62 -18.09
CA VAL A 322 17.33 -8.69 -18.34
C VAL A 322 17.81 -8.01 -17.06
N PHE A 323 16.87 -7.59 -16.20
CA PHE A 323 17.21 -6.99 -14.93
C PHE A 323 17.91 -8.01 -14.00
N LEU A 324 17.40 -9.23 -13.88
CA LEU A 324 18.02 -10.28 -13.08
C LEU A 324 19.42 -10.66 -13.59
N GLU A 325 19.62 -10.76 -14.91
CA GLU A 325 20.95 -10.95 -15.51
C GLU A 325 21.92 -9.81 -15.15
N THR A 326 21.41 -8.57 -15.08
CA THR A 326 22.20 -7.41 -14.66
C THR A 326 22.61 -7.54 -13.19
N LEU A 327 21.69 -7.93 -12.31
CA LEU A 327 22.00 -8.20 -10.90
C LEU A 327 23.01 -9.34 -10.73
N ARG A 328 22.89 -10.43 -11.50
CA ARG A 328 23.85 -11.56 -11.50
C ARG A 328 25.26 -11.13 -11.88
N ARG A 329 25.41 -10.32 -12.94
CA ARG A 329 26.72 -9.77 -13.34
C ARG A 329 27.35 -8.87 -12.27
N GLN A 330 26.52 -8.25 -11.43
CA GLN A 330 26.96 -7.43 -10.29
C GLN A 330 27.15 -8.24 -9.00
N GLY A 331 27.02 -9.57 -9.08
CA GLY A 331 27.36 -10.50 -8.00
C GLY A 331 26.25 -10.76 -6.99
N VAL A 332 24.97 -10.52 -7.33
CA VAL A 332 23.84 -10.76 -6.41
C VAL A 332 23.76 -12.20 -5.92
N GLU A 333 24.15 -13.18 -6.75
CA GLU A 333 24.10 -14.61 -6.40
C GLU A 333 25.08 -14.95 -5.28
N ARG A 334 26.26 -14.30 -5.25
CA ARG A 334 27.21 -14.48 -4.15
C ARG A 334 26.65 -13.98 -2.81
N LEU A 335 25.77 -12.97 -2.83
CA LEU A 335 25.11 -12.49 -1.62
C LEU A 335 24.08 -13.52 -1.13
N GLU A 336 23.27 -14.04 -2.05
CA GLU A 336 22.30 -15.09 -1.74
C GLU A 336 22.98 -16.37 -1.24
N GLU A 337 24.08 -16.81 -1.86
CA GLU A 337 24.85 -17.98 -1.44
C GLU A 337 25.47 -17.81 -0.05
N ASN A 338 26.04 -16.63 0.24
CA ASN A 338 26.71 -16.37 1.51
C ASN A 338 25.73 -16.18 2.68
N GLU A 339 24.58 -15.56 2.43
CA GLU A 339 23.61 -15.21 3.49
C GLU A 339 22.37 -16.12 3.53
N GLY A 340 22.23 -17.02 2.54
CA GLY A 340 21.06 -17.86 2.33
C GLY A 340 19.84 -17.15 1.74
N ALA A 341 19.86 -15.81 1.64
CA ALA A 341 18.79 -15.00 1.05
C ALA A 341 19.23 -13.55 0.75
N LEU A 342 18.49 -12.87 -0.11
CA LEU A 342 18.58 -11.43 -0.35
C LEU A 342 17.68 -10.69 0.63
N GLU A 343 18.26 -9.80 1.43
CA GLU A 343 17.49 -8.94 2.32
C GLU A 343 17.04 -7.66 1.60
N VAL A 344 15.74 -7.58 1.32
CA VAL A 344 15.09 -6.45 0.68
C VAL A 344 14.21 -5.70 1.67
N GLY A 345 14.11 -4.39 1.50
CA GLY A 345 13.27 -3.50 2.30
C GLY A 345 12.49 -2.53 1.43
N TRP A 346 11.42 -1.98 2.00
CA TRP A 346 10.65 -0.90 1.40
C TRP A 346 10.40 0.20 2.41
N GLU A 347 10.55 1.44 1.96
CA GLU A 347 10.06 2.59 2.73
C GLU A 347 8.54 2.67 2.61
N MET A 348 7.88 3.07 3.70
CA MET A 348 6.42 3.11 3.77
C MET A 348 5.92 4.47 4.24
N GLY A 349 4.79 4.88 3.70
CA GLY A 349 3.97 5.98 4.22
C GLY A 349 2.60 5.47 4.63
N VAL A 350 2.06 6.01 5.72
CA VAL A 350 0.71 5.74 6.21
C VAL A 350 -0.02 7.07 6.41
N VAL A 351 -1.27 7.14 5.99
CA VAL A 351 -2.16 8.31 6.06
C VAL A 351 -3.35 7.96 6.94
N PHE A 352 -3.58 8.78 7.96
CA PHE A 352 -4.63 8.55 8.95
C PHE A 352 -5.59 9.73 9.05
N GLY A 353 -6.83 9.42 9.40
CA GLY A 353 -7.80 10.42 9.83
C GLY A 353 -9.01 9.78 10.47
N ARG A 354 -9.84 10.62 11.12
CA ARG A 354 -11.00 10.18 11.89
C ARG A 354 -12.24 10.96 11.51
N LYS A 355 -13.38 10.25 11.42
CA LYS A 355 -14.71 10.88 11.39
C LYS A 355 -15.01 11.49 12.77
N ARG A 356 -15.60 12.68 12.80
CA ARG A 356 -16.03 13.33 14.05
C ARG A 356 -16.95 12.38 14.85
N ALA A 357 -16.85 12.46 16.18
CA ALA A 357 -17.63 11.65 17.11
C ALA A 357 -19.07 12.16 17.25
#